data_AF-A0A1E4T7T0-F1
#
_entry.id   AF-A0A1E4T7T0-F1
#
_cell.length_a   1.000
_cell.length_b   1.000
_cell.length_c   1.000
_cell.angle_alpha   90.00
_cell.angle_beta   90.00
_cell.angle_gamma   90.00
#
_symmetry.space_group_name_H-M   'P 1'
#
loop_
_entity.id
_entity.type
_entity.pdbx_description
1 polymer ?
#
loop_
_entity_poly.entity_id
_entity_poly.type
_entity_poly.pdbx_seq_one_letter_code
_entity_poly.pdbx_strand_id
1 'polypeptide(L)'
;MSWTGFKKAVNRAGAHVIMKTNKSASESVDAEFDIQEANFRKIEQYTNDLNQDLSQFIANFENLIEVQLNLVKTLDSFYGDYSFDLNADKKMDSMLENMTEDDVANESFTTGSSNTVNNRDGISLSYLKIVNEIKNDILPDLLKPLNVTVLEPMNELKNYNEEINKLIKKRGRKKIDYDILHFKMNKMQTEFDQLESQVIEQQANDKKDQLHKSLAKLEKMKDEFGEVESIYNDINLRLKTEIEQFVSMRLSLIDPTFESFIKIQVKLYDEIFRKTMADGKLHIDAMSVEEYHEEKIDDRLDEILLKMKSLDIKNL
;
A
#
# COMPACT_ATOMS: atom_id res chain seq x y z
N MET A 1 -10.83 -1.88 -25.33
CA MET A 1 -11.98 -1.02 -25.69
C MET A 1 -12.53 -1.44 -27.04
N SER A 2 -13.84 -1.59 -27.20
CA SER A 2 -14.46 -1.97 -28.48
C SER A 2 -14.53 -0.78 -29.45
N TRP A 3 -14.47 -1.05 -30.76
CA TRP A 3 -14.67 -0.05 -31.84
C TRP A 3 -16.00 0.72 -31.69
N THR A 4 -17.03 0.04 -31.18
CA THR A 4 -18.33 0.64 -30.88
C THR A 4 -18.29 1.65 -29.73
N GLY A 5 -17.43 1.42 -28.72
CA GLY A 5 -17.20 2.37 -27.62
C GLY A 5 -16.48 3.63 -28.08
N PHE A 6 -15.50 3.50 -28.97
CA PHE A 6 -14.79 4.63 -29.55
C PHE A 6 -15.74 5.54 -30.35
N LYS A 7 -16.56 4.97 -31.25
CA LYS A 7 -17.54 5.74 -32.03
C LYS A 7 -18.53 6.51 -31.14
N LYS A 8 -19.03 5.87 -30.07
CA LYS A 8 -19.92 6.54 -29.10
C LYS A 8 -19.22 7.69 -28.36
N ALA A 9 -17.96 7.50 -27.97
CA ALA A 9 -17.18 8.54 -27.31
C ALA A 9 -16.94 9.75 -28.21
N VAL A 10 -16.56 9.53 -29.47
CA VAL A 10 -16.36 10.61 -30.47
C VAL A 10 -17.66 11.36 -30.74
N ASN A 11 -18.77 10.65 -30.93
CA ASN A 11 -20.08 11.27 -31.15
C ASN A 11 -20.52 12.11 -29.93
N ARG A 12 -20.30 11.61 -28.72
CA ARG A 12 -20.59 12.34 -27.47
C ARG A 12 -19.75 13.60 -27.37
N ALA A 13 -18.45 13.51 -27.63
CA ALA A 13 -17.54 14.66 -27.56
C ALA A 13 -17.95 15.75 -28.57
N GLY A 14 -18.23 15.38 -29.82
CA GLY A 14 -18.68 16.32 -30.84
C GLY A 14 -20.01 17.00 -30.48
N ALA A 15 -21.00 16.23 -30.03
CA ALA A 15 -22.30 16.75 -29.64
C ALA A 15 -22.23 17.65 -28.39
N HIS A 16 -21.39 17.31 -27.41
CA HIS A 16 -21.18 18.12 -26.21
C HIS A 16 -20.52 19.47 -26.54
N VAL A 17 -19.55 19.50 -27.46
CA VAL A 17 -18.95 20.77 -27.93
C VAL A 17 -19.99 21.65 -28.62
N ILE A 18 -20.83 21.08 -29.49
CA ILE A 18 -21.91 21.82 -30.17
C ILE A 18 -22.93 22.37 -29.17
N MET A 19 -23.24 21.61 -28.13
CA MET A 19 -24.11 22.07 -27.04
C MET A 19 -23.45 23.25 -26.32
N LYS A 20 -22.19 23.13 -25.89
CA LYS A 20 -21.47 24.20 -25.16
C LYS A 20 -21.24 25.47 -25.97
N THR A 21 -21.14 25.39 -27.29
CA THR A 21 -21.00 26.59 -28.15
C THR A 21 -22.32 27.31 -28.38
N ASN A 22 -23.46 26.70 -28.03
CA ASN A 22 -24.76 27.35 -28.12
C ASN A 22 -25.06 28.13 -26.83
N LYS A 23 -25.30 29.44 -26.96
CA LYS A 23 -25.55 30.35 -25.82
C LYS A 23 -26.79 29.99 -24.99
N SER A 24 -27.74 29.22 -25.54
CA SER A 24 -28.94 28.78 -24.84
C SER A 24 -28.81 27.42 -24.16
N ALA A 25 -27.66 26.74 -24.27
CA ALA A 25 -27.46 25.46 -23.60
C ALA A 25 -27.02 25.65 -22.15
N SER A 26 -27.86 25.22 -21.21
CA SER A 26 -27.52 25.10 -19.79
C SER A 26 -26.98 23.70 -19.51
N GLU A 27 -25.79 23.60 -18.90
CA GLU A 27 -25.28 22.34 -18.36
C GLU A 27 -25.98 22.02 -17.03
N SER A 28 -26.35 20.76 -16.80
CA SER A 28 -26.90 20.35 -15.50
C SER A 28 -25.83 20.50 -14.41
N VAL A 29 -26.20 21.08 -13.27
CA VAL A 29 -25.31 21.24 -12.10
C VAL A 29 -25.90 20.44 -10.95
N ASP A 30 -25.09 19.58 -10.33
CA ASP A 30 -25.48 18.77 -9.16
C ASP A 30 -24.49 19.05 -8.02
N ALA A 31 -24.67 20.20 -7.39
CA ALA A 31 -23.74 20.71 -6.37
C ALA A 31 -23.59 19.76 -5.17
N GLU A 32 -24.65 19.02 -4.83
CA GLU A 32 -24.63 18.02 -3.77
C GLU A 32 -23.68 16.87 -4.13
N PHE A 33 -23.81 16.32 -5.34
CA PHE A 33 -22.91 15.27 -5.80
C PHE A 33 -21.48 15.78 -5.94
N ASP A 34 -21.27 17.01 -6.41
CA ASP A 34 -19.93 17.57 -6.59
C ASP A 34 -19.18 17.68 -5.25
N ILE A 35 -19.87 18.05 -4.17
CA ILE A 35 -19.31 18.06 -2.81
C ILE A 35 -18.99 16.63 -2.34
N GLN A 36 -19.91 15.68 -2.57
CA GLN A 36 -19.71 14.28 -2.19
C GLN A 36 -18.54 13.64 -2.96
N GLU A 37 -18.42 13.90 -4.26
CA GLU A 37 -17.29 13.44 -5.07
C GLU A 37 -15.98 14.05 -4.56
N ALA A 38 -15.94 15.36 -4.29
CA ALA A 38 -14.74 16.00 -3.77
C ALA A 38 -14.30 15.40 -2.43
N ASN A 39 -15.24 15.09 -1.55
CA ASN A 39 -14.95 14.39 -0.29
C ASN A 39 -14.43 12.97 -0.54
N PHE A 40 -15.10 12.20 -1.40
CA PHE A 40 -14.68 10.86 -1.79
C PHE A 40 -13.26 10.82 -2.37
N ARG A 41 -12.89 11.81 -3.21
CA ARG A 41 -11.54 11.93 -3.78
C ARG A 41 -10.45 12.08 -2.73
N LYS A 42 -10.70 12.89 -1.69
CA LYS A 42 -9.75 13.05 -0.57
C LYS A 42 -9.57 11.73 0.18
N ILE A 43 -10.67 11.03 0.39
CA ILE A 43 -10.70 9.74 1.08
C ILE A 43 -9.92 8.69 0.30
N GLU A 44 -10.17 8.61 -1.01
CA GLU A 44 -9.45 7.74 -1.92
C GLU A 44 -7.94 7.97 -1.84
N GLN A 45 -7.52 9.24 -1.85
CA GLN A 45 -6.13 9.60 -1.67
C GLN A 45 -5.58 9.09 -0.33
N TYR A 46 -6.25 9.37 0.79
CA TYR A 46 -5.81 8.89 2.10
C TYR A 46 -5.73 7.37 2.20
N THR A 47 -6.66 6.63 1.59
CA THR A 47 -6.60 5.16 1.54
C THR A 47 -5.40 4.67 0.75
N ASN A 48 -5.10 5.29 -0.39
CA ASN A 48 -3.95 4.90 -1.21
C ASN A 48 -2.62 5.20 -0.52
N ASP A 49 -2.50 6.39 0.06
CA ASP A 49 -1.32 6.80 0.82
C ASP A 49 -1.10 5.86 2.01
N LEU A 50 -2.15 5.57 2.79
CA LEU A 50 -2.07 4.64 3.93
C LEU A 50 -1.69 3.22 3.51
N ASN A 51 -2.27 2.68 2.43
CA ASN A 51 -1.94 1.35 1.94
C ASN A 51 -0.48 1.26 1.45
N GLN A 52 0.01 2.31 0.79
CA GLN A 52 1.40 2.41 0.38
C GLN A 52 2.33 2.48 1.59
N ASP A 53 2.04 3.34 2.57
CA ASP A 53 2.86 3.51 3.77
C ASP A 53 2.92 2.23 4.62
N LEU A 54 1.80 1.50 4.75
CA LEU A 54 1.76 0.21 5.43
C LEU A 54 2.61 -0.85 4.72
N SER A 55 2.54 -0.90 3.39
CA SER A 55 3.35 -1.82 2.60
C SER A 55 4.84 -1.49 2.70
N GLN A 56 5.19 -0.20 2.68
CA GLN A 56 6.56 0.27 2.86
C GLN A 56 7.08 -0.01 4.27
N PHE A 57 6.25 0.18 5.31
CA PHE A 57 6.61 -0.14 6.69
C PHE A 57 7.03 -1.61 6.84
N ILE A 58 6.26 -2.54 6.26
CA ILE A 58 6.58 -3.97 6.25
C ILE A 58 7.91 -4.23 5.56
N ALA A 59 8.08 -3.74 4.34
CA ALA A 59 9.30 -3.93 3.56
C ALA A 59 10.54 -3.35 4.27
N ASN A 60 10.41 -2.17 4.88
CA ASN A 60 11.49 -1.54 5.64
C ASN A 60 11.88 -2.36 6.86
N PHE A 61 10.91 -3.00 7.53
CA PHE A 61 11.17 -3.84 8.69
C PHE A 61 11.90 -5.14 8.31
N GLU A 62 11.49 -5.79 7.21
CA GLU A 62 12.20 -6.95 6.65
C GLU A 62 13.64 -6.59 6.28
N ASN A 63 13.83 -5.46 5.59
CA ASN A 63 15.15 -4.94 5.22
C ASN A 63 16.00 -4.61 6.45
N LEU A 64 15.42 -4.03 7.50
CA LEU A 64 16.14 -3.71 8.74
C LEU A 64 16.71 -4.98 9.39
N ILE A 65 15.91 -6.04 9.50
CA ILE A 65 16.37 -7.33 10.05
C ILE A 65 17.44 -7.94 9.16
N GLU A 66 17.32 -7.84 7.83
CA GLU A 66 18.34 -8.34 6.92
C GLU A 66 19.67 -7.59 7.06
N VAL A 67 19.63 -6.26 7.15
CA VAL A 67 20.83 -5.44 7.41
C VAL A 67 21.43 -5.78 8.76
N GLN A 68 20.61 -5.92 9.80
CA GLN A 68 21.07 -6.31 11.14
C GLN A 68 21.78 -7.67 11.09
N LEU A 69 21.21 -8.66 10.39
CA LEU A 69 21.82 -9.97 10.21
C LEU A 69 23.18 -9.88 9.50
N ASN A 70 23.29 -9.07 8.45
CA ASN A 70 24.54 -8.87 7.73
C ASN A 70 25.60 -8.19 8.61
N LEU A 71 25.22 -7.18 9.39
CA LEU A 71 26.09 -6.54 10.37
C LEU A 71 26.62 -7.55 11.39
N VAL A 72 25.75 -8.42 11.91
CA VAL A 72 26.18 -9.45 12.88
C VAL A 72 27.14 -10.45 12.24
N LYS A 73 26.89 -10.89 11.00
CA LYS A 73 27.81 -11.79 10.28
C LYS A 73 29.19 -11.15 10.08
N THR A 74 29.24 -9.89 9.69
CA THR A 74 30.51 -9.16 9.56
C THR A 74 31.19 -9.00 10.93
N LEU A 75 30.43 -8.66 11.98
CA LEU A 75 30.97 -8.57 13.34
C LEU A 75 31.57 -9.90 13.80
N ASP A 76 30.84 -11.00 13.60
CA ASP A 76 31.27 -12.36 13.94
C ASP A 76 32.54 -12.79 13.19
N SER A 77 32.70 -12.34 11.94
CA SER A 77 33.91 -12.63 11.14
C SER A 77 35.21 -12.05 11.72
N PHE A 78 35.13 -11.05 12.61
CA PHE A 78 36.32 -10.56 13.33
C PHE A 78 36.80 -11.51 14.45
N TYR A 79 35.96 -12.46 14.89
CA TYR A 79 36.22 -13.32 16.06
C TYR A 79 36.58 -14.79 15.72
N GLY A 80 36.46 -15.24 14.45
CA GLY A 80 36.81 -16.63 14.08
C GLY A 80 36.68 -16.98 12.59
N ASP A 81 37.07 -18.21 12.24
CA ASP A 81 37.17 -18.69 10.85
C ASP A 81 35.79 -18.85 10.15
N TYR A 82 35.79 -18.65 8.83
CA TYR A 82 34.68 -18.23 7.95
C TYR A 82 33.55 -19.25 7.69
N SER A 83 33.13 -19.98 8.71
CA SER A 83 32.01 -20.92 8.65
C SER A 83 30.75 -20.28 9.26
N PHE A 84 29.93 -19.64 8.42
CA PHE A 84 28.63 -19.06 8.80
C PHE A 84 27.51 -20.11 8.96
N ASP A 85 27.80 -21.39 8.75
CA ASP A 85 26.86 -22.48 8.97
C ASP A 85 26.72 -22.78 10.47
N LEU A 86 25.55 -22.49 11.04
CA LEU A 86 25.16 -22.88 12.41
C LEU A 86 25.30 -24.40 12.68
N ASN A 87 25.35 -25.21 11.61
CA ASN A 87 25.49 -26.66 11.68
C ASN A 87 26.95 -27.16 11.68
N ALA A 88 27.92 -26.30 11.36
CA ALA A 88 29.33 -26.67 11.45
C ALA A 88 29.77 -26.90 12.91
N ASP A 89 29.19 -26.13 13.84
CA ASP A 89 29.46 -26.25 15.28
C ASP A 89 28.91 -27.53 15.88
N LYS A 90 27.71 -27.96 15.48
CA LYS A 90 27.14 -29.25 15.96
C LYS A 90 28.02 -30.44 15.59
N LYS A 91 28.74 -30.33 14.47
CA LYS A 91 29.67 -31.36 14.02
C LYS A 91 30.94 -31.38 14.86
N MET A 92 31.42 -30.21 15.30
CA MET A 92 32.61 -30.06 16.16
C MET A 92 32.34 -30.50 17.60
N ASP A 93 31.17 -30.17 18.15
CA ASP A 93 30.74 -30.60 19.50
C ASP A 93 30.57 -32.13 19.56
N SER A 94 29.95 -32.71 18.51
CA SER A 94 29.86 -34.17 18.36
C SER A 94 31.19 -34.87 18.10
N MET A 95 32.22 -34.15 17.65
CA MET A 95 33.57 -34.70 17.45
C MET A 95 34.36 -34.72 18.77
N LEU A 96 34.19 -33.72 19.63
CA LEU A 96 34.84 -33.64 20.94
C LEU A 96 34.24 -34.64 21.94
N GLU A 97 32.93 -34.87 21.89
CA GLU A 97 32.25 -35.81 22.80
C GLU A 97 32.56 -37.29 22.49
N ASN A 98 33.04 -37.59 21.27
CA ASN A 98 33.39 -38.94 20.81
C ASN A 98 34.90 -39.27 20.92
N MET A 99 35.73 -38.38 21.48
CA MET A 99 37.14 -38.66 21.74
C MET A 99 37.30 -39.36 23.10
N THR A 100 37.46 -40.68 23.10
CA THR A 100 37.87 -41.45 24.28
C THR A 100 39.36 -41.26 24.57
N GLU A 101 39.75 -41.27 25.86
CA GLU A 101 41.09 -40.96 26.39
C GLU A 101 42.25 -41.80 25.81
N ASP A 102 41.98 -42.90 25.10
CA ASP A 102 43.00 -43.83 24.61
C ASP A 102 43.64 -43.45 23.27
N ASP A 103 43.10 -42.49 22.50
CA ASP A 103 43.66 -42.10 21.19
C ASP A 103 44.78 -41.03 21.28
N VAL A 104 45.08 -40.53 22.48
CA VAL A 104 46.03 -39.42 22.71
C VAL A 104 47.51 -39.84 22.55
N ALA A 105 47.81 -41.14 22.51
CA ALA A 105 49.20 -41.61 22.61
C ALA A 105 49.94 -41.83 21.29
N ASN A 106 49.31 -41.69 20.12
CA ASN A 106 50.00 -42.09 18.88
C ASN A 106 49.64 -41.30 17.63
N GLU A 107 49.83 -39.97 17.64
CA GLU A 107 50.12 -39.24 16.41
C GLU A 107 51.26 -38.24 16.61
N SER A 108 52.37 -38.56 15.98
CA SER A 108 53.58 -37.74 15.95
C SER A 108 53.47 -36.70 14.84
N PHE A 109 53.44 -35.44 15.27
CA PHE A 109 54.10 -34.29 14.63
C PHE A 109 54.10 -34.24 13.09
N THR A 110 53.02 -33.70 12.51
CA THR A 110 53.16 -32.88 11.29
C THR A 110 52.78 -31.43 11.61
N THR A 111 53.75 -30.57 11.35
CA THR A 111 53.73 -29.12 11.50
C THR A 111 52.58 -28.47 10.73
N GLY A 112 51.68 -27.80 11.44
CA GLY A 112 50.61 -27.01 10.84
C GLY A 112 49.67 -26.38 11.87
N SER A 113 50.16 -25.38 12.60
CA SER A 113 49.38 -24.28 13.21
C SER A 113 47.98 -24.64 13.75
N SER A 114 47.89 -25.44 14.81
CA SER A 114 46.64 -25.65 15.54
C SER A 114 46.89 -25.39 17.02
N ASN A 115 46.89 -24.11 17.40
CA ASN A 115 46.76 -23.68 18.80
C ASN A 115 46.36 -22.21 18.91
N THR A 116 45.45 -21.76 18.03
CA THR A 116 44.66 -20.56 18.26
C THR A 116 43.21 -20.99 18.41
N VAL A 117 42.92 -21.66 19.52
CA VAL A 117 41.54 -21.74 20.00
C VAL A 117 41.17 -20.31 20.40
N ASN A 118 40.72 -19.51 19.43
CA ASN A 118 39.78 -18.45 19.77
C ASN A 118 38.54 -19.21 20.24
N ASN A 119 38.36 -19.31 21.56
CA ASN A 119 37.04 -19.52 22.12
C ASN A 119 36.15 -18.47 21.44
N ARG A 120 35.30 -18.90 20.51
CA ARG A 120 34.39 -18.01 19.77
C ARG A 120 33.79 -17.04 20.78
N ASP A 121 34.10 -15.75 20.62
CA ASP A 121 33.73 -14.76 21.61
C ASP A 121 32.21 -14.80 21.76
N GLY A 122 31.74 -15.22 22.94
CA GLY A 122 30.39 -15.77 23.10
C GLY A 122 29.28 -14.77 22.75
N ILE A 123 29.62 -13.48 22.67
CA ILE A 123 28.72 -12.35 22.42
C ILE A 123 28.31 -12.27 20.94
N SER A 124 29.26 -12.35 19.99
CA SER A 124 28.94 -12.21 18.55
C SER A 124 28.10 -13.38 18.04
N LEU A 125 28.46 -14.61 18.43
CA LEU A 125 27.74 -15.82 18.09
C LEU A 125 26.35 -15.87 18.75
N SER A 126 26.23 -15.44 20.01
CA SER A 126 24.93 -15.38 20.70
C SER A 126 24.02 -14.34 20.05
N TYR A 127 24.56 -13.19 19.66
CA TYR A 127 23.80 -12.19 18.93
C TYR A 127 23.39 -12.68 17.53
N LEU A 128 24.26 -13.41 16.83
CA LEU A 128 23.93 -14.02 15.53
C LEU A 128 22.79 -15.03 15.64
N LYS A 129 22.77 -15.85 16.70
CA LYS A 129 21.67 -16.78 16.99
C LYS A 129 20.37 -16.02 17.25
N ILE A 130 20.40 -14.99 18.10
CA ILE A 130 19.23 -14.17 18.43
C ILE A 130 18.65 -13.50 17.18
N VAL A 131 19.47 -12.87 16.33
CA VAL A 131 19.00 -12.20 15.12
C VAL A 131 18.45 -13.19 14.09
N ASN A 132 19.02 -14.40 13.98
CA ASN A 132 18.45 -15.46 13.14
C ASN A 132 17.11 -15.99 13.68
N GLU A 133 16.96 -16.14 14.99
CA GLU A 133 15.67 -16.50 15.62
C GLU A 133 14.62 -15.42 15.37
N ILE A 134 14.97 -14.13 15.52
CA ILE A 134 14.06 -13.02 15.23
C ILE A 134 13.60 -13.06 13.75
N LYS A 135 14.53 -13.35 12.82
CA LYS A 135 14.21 -13.43 11.39
C LYS A 135 13.34 -14.64 11.04
N ASN A 136 13.60 -15.80 11.63
CA ASN A 136 12.95 -17.06 11.22
C ASN A 136 11.67 -17.36 12.00
N ASP A 137 11.56 -16.91 13.25
CA ASP A 137 10.44 -17.24 14.13
C ASP A 137 9.52 -16.04 14.34
N ILE A 138 10.07 -14.89 14.76
CA ILE A 138 9.26 -13.70 15.12
C ILE A 138 8.68 -13.01 13.89
N LEU A 139 9.49 -12.83 12.84
CA LEU A 139 9.07 -12.11 11.65
C LEU A 139 7.86 -12.81 10.95
N PRO A 140 7.86 -14.12 10.66
CA PRO A 140 6.70 -14.78 10.07
C PRO A 140 5.45 -14.76 10.97
N ASP A 141 5.64 -14.95 12.27
CA ASP A 141 4.54 -14.95 13.26
C ASP A 141 3.85 -13.60 13.40
N LEU A 142 4.56 -12.52 13.09
CA LEU A 142 4.01 -11.16 13.10
C LEU A 142 3.42 -10.74 11.74
N LEU A 143 4.11 -11.06 10.65
CA LEU A 143 3.69 -10.67 9.30
C LEU A 143 2.34 -11.29 8.92
N LYS A 144 2.06 -12.52 9.37
CA LYS A 144 0.80 -13.19 9.07
C LYS A 144 -0.42 -12.47 9.68
N PRO A 145 -0.47 -12.18 10.99
CA PRO A 145 -1.52 -11.34 11.58
C PRO A 145 -1.62 -9.96 10.93
N LEU A 146 -0.50 -9.30 10.64
CA LEU A 146 -0.48 -7.97 10.04
C LEU A 146 -1.12 -7.96 8.64
N ASN A 147 -0.81 -8.97 7.82
CA ASN A 147 -1.40 -9.13 6.51
C ASN A 147 -2.91 -9.34 6.57
N VAL A 148 -3.38 -10.23 7.44
CA VAL A 148 -4.81 -10.57 7.53
C VAL A 148 -5.64 -9.46 8.19
N THR A 149 -5.13 -8.85 9.26
CA THR A 149 -5.93 -7.91 10.07
C THR A 149 -5.83 -6.46 9.61
N VAL A 150 -4.80 -6.10 8.84
CA VAL A 150 -4.56 -4.73 8.40
C VAL A 150 -4.48 -4.64 6.88
N LEU A 151 -3.61 -5.43 6.23
CA LEU A 151 -3.36 -5.27 4.79
C LEU A 151 -4.54 -5.71 3.92
N GLU A 152 -5.15 -6.87 4.21
CA GLU A 152 -6.32 -7.38 3.50
C GLU A 152 -7.51 -6.40 3.55
N PRO A 153 -7.95 -5.92 4.73
CA PRO A 153 -8.97 -4.88 4.83
C PRO A 153 -8.66 -3.60 4.04
N MET A 154 -7.39 -3.16 4.04
CA MET A 154 -6.98 -1.97 3.28
C MET A 154 -7.02 -2.22 1.77
N ASN A 155 -6.66 -3.42 1.32
CA ASN A 155 -6.77 -3.81 -0.09
C ASN A 155 -8.24 -3.91 -0.54
N GLU A 156 -9.12 -4.44 0.31
CA GLU A 156 -10.56 -4.42 0.04
C GLU A 156 -11.09 -3.00 -0.08
N LEU A 157 -10.72 -2.11 0.85
CA LEU A 157 -11.11 -0.69 0.81
C LEU A 157 -10.66 -0.01 -0.49
N LYS A 158 -9.44 -0.31 -0.94
CA LYS A 158 -8.91 0.16 -2.24
C LYS A 158 -9.72 -0.38 -3.42
N ASN A 159 -10.08 -1.66 -3.42
CA ASN A 159 -10.92 -2.26 -4.47
C ASN A 159 -12.31 -1.60 -4.53
N TYR A 160 -12.93 -1.31 -3.38
CA TYR A 160 -14.18 -0.57 -3.32
C TYR A 160 -14.04 0.85 -3.90
N ASN A 161 -12.94 1.55 -3.61
CA ASN A 161 -12.66 2.86 -4.20
C ASN A 161 -12.58 2.78 -5.74
N GLU A 162 -11.97 1.73 -6.29
CA GLU A 162 -11.91 1.53 -7.75
C GLU A 162 -13.29 1.28 -8.38
N GLU A 163 -14.17 0.51 -7.72
CA GLU A 163 -15.53 0.27 -8.20
C GLU A 163 -16.38 1.55 -8.18
N ILE A 164 -16.34 2.32 -7.09
CA ILE A 164 -17.02 3.61 -6.98
C ILE A 164 -16.52 4.55 -8.10
N ASN A 165 -15.23 4.57 -8.37
CA ASN A 165 -14.65 5.34 -9.46
C ASN A 165 -15.17 4.96 -10.85
N LYS A 166 -15.37 3.66 -11.11
CA LYS A 166 -15.97 3.20 -12.37
C LYS A 166 -17.40 3.71 -12.50
N LEU A 167 -18.17 3.71 -11.40
CA LEU A 167 -19.53 4.23 -11.36
C LEU A 167 -19.59 5.75 -11.53
N ILE A 168 -18.72 6.52 -10.88
CA ILE A 168 -18.59 7.99 -11.08
C ILE A 168 -18.31 8.30 -12.56
N LYS A 169 -17.36 7.58 -13.18
CA LYS A 169 -17.08 7.72 -14.64
C LYS A 169 -18.29 7.33 -15.49
N LYS A 170 -19.10 6.35 -15.08
CA LYS A 170 -20.35 5.95 -15.77
C LYS A 170 -21.40 7.06 -15.64
N ARG A 171 -21.58 7.63 -14.45
CA ARG A 171 -22.47 8.78 -14.21
C ARG A 171 -22.09 9.97 -15.06
N GLY A 172 -20.81 10.38 -15.07
CA GLY A 172 -20.37 11.53 -15.87
C GLY A 172 -20.65 11.35 -17.37
N ARG A 173 -20.46 10.14 -17.90
CA ARG A 173 -20.83 9.80 -19.29
C ARG A 173 -22.33 9.91 -19.56
N LYS A 174 -23.16 9.51 -18.59
CA LYS A 174 -24.63 9.55 -18.70
C LYS A 174 -25.20 10.94 -18.50
N LYS A 175 -24.60 11.75 -17.63
CA LYS A 175 -24.90 13.18 -17.47
C LYS A 175 -24.74 13.91 -18.81
N ILE A 176 -23.62 13.69 -19.50
CA ILE A 176 -23.39 14.29 -20.82
C ILE A 176 -24.43 13.82 -21.85
N ASP A 177 -24.79 12.53 -21.84
CA ASP A 177 -25.85 12.01 -22.73
C ASP A 177 -27.21 12.68 -22.43
N TYR A 178 -27.54 12.87 -21.15
CA TYR A 178 -28.74 13.58 -20.68
C TYR A 178 -28.76 15.01 -21.18
N ASP A 179 -27.68 15.78 -20.97
CA ASP A 179 -27.62 17.19 -21.37
C ASP A 179 -27.74 17.35 -22.90
N ILE A 180 -27.08 16.48 -23.68
CA ILE A 180 -27.15 16.50 -25.15
C ILE A 180 -28.58 16.22 -25.64
N LEU A 181 -29.25 15.22 -25.07
CA LEU A 181 -30.60 14.84 -25.47
C LEU A 181 -31.62 15.87 -25.01
N HIS A 182 -31.49 16.40 -23.79
CA HIS A 182 -32.32 17.48 -23.27
C HIS A 182 -32.23 18.72 -24.18
N PHE A 183 -31.02 19.12 -24.57
CA PHE A 183 -30.81 20.24 -25.50
C PHE A 183 -31.45 20.00 -26.86
N LYS A 184 -31.29 18.80 -27.44
CA LYS A 184 -31.92 18.44 -28.72
C LYS A 184 -33.45 18.42 -28.62
N MET A 185 -33.99 17.88 -27.54
CA MET A 185 -35.43 17.84 -27.26
C MET A 185 -36.01 19.25 -27.17
N ASN A 186 -35.40 20.13 -26.38
CA ASN A 186 -35.87 21.52 -26.23
C ASN A 186 -35.79 22.30 -27.54
N LYS A 187 -34.75 22.06 -28.35
CA LYS A 187 -34.64 22.64 -29.68
C LYS A 187 -35.77 22.16 -30.60
N MET A 188 -36.02 20.85 -30.66
CA MET A 188 -37.09 20.28 -31.48
C MET A 188 -38.48 20.72 -31.01
N GLN A 189 -38.69 20.86 -29.70
CA GLN A 189 -39.92 21.41 -29.13
C GLN A 189 -40.14 22.85 -29.59
N THR A 190 -39.11 23.70 -29.51
CA THR A 190 -39.22 25.10 -29.95
C THR A 190 -39.52 25.20 -31.45
N GLU A 191 -38.90 24.36 -32.28
CA GLU A 191 -39.18 24.29 -33.72
C GLU A 191 -40.62 23.80 -34.00
N PHE A 192 -41.12 22.84 -33.21
CA PHE A 192 -42.49 22.37 -33.28
C PHE A 192 -43.50 23.47 -32.92
N ASP A 193 -43.31 24.16 -31.80
CA ASP A 193 -44.21 25.22 -31.31
C ASP A 193 -44.29 26.40 -32.32
N GLN A 194 -43.16 26.72 -32.98
CA GLN A 194 -43.12 27.72 -34.06
C GLN A 194 -43.89 27.27 -35.31
N LEU A 195 -43.77 26.00 -35.69
CA LEU A 195 -44.52 25.43 -36.82
C LEU A 195 -46.02 25.35 -36.52
N GLU A 196 -46.40 24.97 -35.30
CA GLU A 196 -47.78 24.94 -34.84
C GLU A 196 -48.41 26.34 -34.91
N SER A 197 -47.71 27.35 -34.39
CA SER A 197 -48.15 28.76 -34.44
C SER A 197 -48.36 29.23 -35.89
N GLN A 198 -47.45 28.90 -36.81
CA GLN A 198 -47.60 29.26 -38.22
C GLN A 198 -48.79 28.56 -38.89
N VAL A 199 -49.08 27.30 -38.55
CA VAL A 199 -50.22 26.57 -39.13
C VAL A 199 -51.55 27.16 -38.64
N ILE A 200 -51.63 27.53 -37.36
CA ILE A 200 -52.83 28.12 -36.75
C ILE A 200 -53.09 29.53 -37.27
N GLU A 201 -52.07 30.39 -37.29
CA GLU A 201 -52.22 31.79 -37.71
C GLU A 201 -52.36 31.98 -39.22
N GLN A 202 -51.65 31.18 -40.03
CA GLN A 202 -51.60 31.35 -41.49
C GLN A 202 -52.51 30.39 -42.27
N GLN A 203 -53.31 29.55 -41.59
CA GLN A 203 -54.21 28.55 -42.19
C GLN A 203 -53.55 27.70 -43.31
N ALA A 204 -52.27 27.37 -43.14
CA ALA A 204 -51.48 26.69 -44.15
C ALA A 204 -51.73 25.17 -44.12
N ASN A 205 -52.76 24.70 -44.82
CA ASN A 205 -53.11 23.27 -44.91
C ASN A 205 -51.96 22.38 -45.43
N ASP A 206 -51.09 22.89 -46.31
CA ASP A 206 -49.95 22.16 -46.86
C ASP A 206 -48.85 21.85 -45.83
N LYS A 207 -48.78 22.62 -44.73
CA LYS A 207 -47.82 22.43 -43.64
C LYS A 207 -48.30 21.43 -42.58
N LYS A 208 -49.55 20.97 -42.66
CA LYS A 208 -50.15 20.05 -41.68
C LYS A 208 -49.49 18.66 -41.69
N ASP A 209 -49.09 18.18 -42.86
CA ASP A 209 -48.30 16.94 -42.99
C ASP A 209 -46.89 17.07 -42.41
N GLN A 210 -46.29 18.27 -42.51
CA GLN A 210 -45.00 18.55 -41.91
C GLN A 210 -45.10 18.61 -40.38
N LEU A 211 -46.19 19.18 -39.87
CA LEU A 211 -46.51 19.19 -38.44
C LEU A 211 -46.63 17.76 -37.89
N HIS A 212 -47.42 16.89 -38.54
CA HIS A 212 -47.54 15.49 -38.13
C HIS A 212 -46.19 14.74 -38.15
N LYS A 213 -45.35 14.97 -39.16
CA LYS A 213 -44.00 14.39 -39.23
C LYS A 213 -43.07 14.93 -38.14
N SER A 214 -43.18 16.20 -37.78
CA SER A 214 -42.40 16.81 -36.70
C SER A 214 -42.84 16.28 -35.33
N LEU A 215 -44.15 16.10 -35.12
CA LEU A 215 -44.71 15.50 -33.92
C LEU A 215 -44.22 14.06 -33.72
N ALA A 216 -44.27 13.23 -34.76
CA ALA A 216 -43.77 11.86 -34.70
C ALA A 216 -42.25 11.76 -34.43
N LYS A 217 -41.46 12.77 -34.83
CA LYS A 217 -40.03 12.84 -34.50
C LYS A 217 -39.81 13.29 -33.05
N LEU A 218 -40.60 14.25 -32.60
CA LEU A 218 -40.56 14.77 -31.23
C LEU A 218 -40.94 13.69 -30.21
N GLU A 219 -42.00 12.91 -30.49
CA GLU A 219 -42.41 11.78 -29.64
C GLU A 219 -41.28 10.74 -29.50
N LYS A 220 -40.65 10.33 -30.61
CA LYS A 220 -39.49 9.43 -30.57
C LYS A 220 -38.33 9.99 -29.75
N MET A 221 -38.05 11.28 -29.88
CA MET A 221 -36.97 11.92 -29.12
C MET A 221 -37.31 12.02 -27.63
N LYS A 222 -38.58 12.22 -27.29
CA LYS A 222 -39.08 12.24 -25.91
C LYS A 222 -38.95 10.86 -25.26
N ASP A 223 -39.26 9.79 -26.00
CA ASP A 223 -39.06 8.41 -25.53
C ASP A 223 -37.58 8.12 -25.27
N GLU A 224 -36.70 8.44 -26.22
CA GLU A 224 -35.24 8.30 -26.06
C GLU A 224 -34.69 9.13 -24.88
N PHE A 225 -35.21 10.34 -24.68
CA PHE A 225 -34.84 11.18 -23.55
C PHE A 225 -35.30 10.56 -22.22
N GLY A 226 -36.55 10.08 -22.14
CA GLY A 226 -37.10 9.46 -20.94
C GLY A 226 -36.31 8.23 -20.49
N GLU A 227 -35.84 7.41 -21.43
CA GLU A 227 -34.95 6.29 -21.12
C GLU A 227 -33.63 6.74 -20.50
N VAL A 228 -32.98 7.76 -21.08
CA VAL A 228 -31.70 8.27 -20.60
C VAL A 228 -31.83 9.00 -19.27
N GLU A 229 -32.91 9.76 -19.08
CA GLU A 229 -33.25 10.42 -17.82
C GLU A 229 -33.44 9.40 -16.70
N SER A 230 -34.23 8.35 -16.94
CA SER A 230 -34.42 7.26 -15.97
C SER A 230 -33.09 6.61 -15.58
N ILE A 231 -32.26 6.26 -16.57
CA ILE A 231 -30.93 5.65 -16.32
C ILE A 231 -30.00 6.60 -15.57
N TYR A 232 -30.00 7.88 -15.89
CA TYR A 232 -29.15 8.87 -15.22
C TYR A 232 -29.60 9.06 -13.76
N ASN A 233 -30.89 9.23 -13.52
CA ASN A 233 -31.45 9.45 -12.20
C ASN A 233 -31.24 8.23 -11.28
N ASP A 234 -31.43 7.01 -11.80
CA ASP A 234 -31.14 5.76 -11.08
C ASP A 234 -29.66 5.71 -10.65
N ILE A 235 -28.73 5.93 -11.57
CA ILE A 235 -27.29 5.93 -11.27
C ILE A 235 -26.93 7.06 -10.29
N ASN A 236 -27.51 8.25 -10.46
CA ASN A 236 -27.23 9.40 -9.62
C ASN A 236 -27.67 9.15 -8.16
N LEU A 237 -28.92 8.72 -7.98
CA LEU A 237 -29.47 8.44 -6.66
C LEU A 237 -28.71 7.32 -5.97
N ARG A 238 -28.44 6.23 -6.70
CA ARG A 238 -27.68 5.09 -6.18
C ARG A 238 -26.28 5.49 -5.72
N LEU A 239 -25.56 6.29 -6.53
CA LEU A 239 -24.24 6.76 -6.17
C LEU A 239 -24.24 7.67 -4.94
N LYS A 240 -25.21 8.57 -4.80
CA LYS A 240 -25.34 9.43 -3.61
C LYS A 240 -25.48 8.58 -2.35
N THR A 241 -26.38 7.60 -2.37
CA THR A 241 -26.61 6.68 -1.26
C THR A 241 -25.39 5.79 -0.97
N GLU A 242 -24.77 5.20 -1.99
CA GLU A 242 -23.62 4.31 -1.81
C GLU A 242 -22.38 5.06 -1.28
N ILE A 243 -22.11 6.28 -1.76
CA ILE A 243 -20.99 7.10 -1.27
C ILE A 243 -21.21 7.48 0.20
N GLU A 244 -22.43 7.88 0.58
CA GLU A 244 -22.75 8.22 1.96
C GLU A 244 -22.57 7.01 2.91
N GLN A 245 -23.12 5.86 2.52
CA GLN A 245 -22.95 4.62 3.28
C GLN A 245 -21.47 4.24 3.41
N PHE A 246 -20.71 4.34 2.32
CA PHE A 246 -19.27 4.07 2.33
C PHE A 246 -18.51 4.99 3.30
N VAL A 247 -18.87 6.28 3.34
CA VAL A 247 -18.27 7.24 4.28
C VAL A 247 -18.59 6.85 5.72
N SER A 248 -19.83 6.44 6.00
CA SER A 248 -20.24 6.04 7.35
C SER A 248 -19.54 4.77 7.85
N MET A 249 -19.37 3.77 6.98
CA MET A 249 -18.74 2.49 7.33
C MET A 249 -17.23 2.58 7.47
N ARG A 250 -16.59 3.64 6.95
CA ARG A 250 -15.13 3.77 7.01
C ARG A 250 -14.61 3.72 8.45
N LEU A 251 -15.24 4.45 9.36
CA LEU A 251 -14.80 4.48 10.77
C LEU A 251 -14.84 3.08 11.38
N SER A 252 -15.90 2.31 11.07
CA SER A 252 -16.06 0.94 11.52
C SER A 252 -14.98 -0.03 11.01
N LEU A 253 -14.32 0.26 9.89
CA LEU A 253 -13.22 -0.55 9.35
C LEU A 253 -11.84 -0.02 9.80
N ILE A 254 -11.67 1.30 9.81
CA ILE A 254 -10.40 1.95 10.07
C ILE A 254 -10.00 1.84 11.54
N ASP A 255 -10.93 1.99 12.48
CA ASP A 255 -10.59 1.96 13.90
C ASP A 255 -10.06 0.58 14.35
N PRO A 256 -10.71 -0.56 14.01
CA PRO A 256 -10.20 -1.88 14.37
C PRO A 256 -8.89 -2.25 13.66
N THR A 257 -8.69 -1.79 12.42
CA THR A 257 -7.44 -2.05 11.68
C THR A 257 -6.27 -1.30 12.29
N PHE A 258 -6.44 -0.03 12.68
CA PHE A 258 -5.42 0.72 13.42
C PHE A 258 -5.16 0.15 14.81
N GLU A 259 -6.20 -0.26 15.54
CA GLU A 259 -6.03 -0.89 16.85
C GLU A 259 -5.23 -2.19 16.73
N SER A 260 -5.54 -3.01 15.72
CA SER A 260 -4.79 -4.24 15.43
C SER A 260 -3.35 -3.94 15.05
N PHE A 261 -3.11 -2.93 14.22
CA PHE A 261 -1.78 -2.49 13.84
C PHE A 261 -0.92 -2.09 15.05
N ILE A 262 -1.44 -1.26 15.95
CA ILE A 262 -0.73 -0.82 17.16
C ILE A 262 -0.43 -2.03 18.06
N LYS A 263 -1.39 -2.94 18.27
CA LYS A 263 -1.19 -4.15 19.08
C LYS A 263 -0.08 -5.03 18.51
N ILE A 264 -0.04 -5.19 17.19
CA ILE A 264 0.99 -5.95 16.49
C ILE A 264 2.36 -5.27 16.68
N GLN A 265 2.44 -3.95 16.51
CA GLN A 265 3.69 -3.21 16.74
C GLN A 265 4.21 -3.34 18.18
N VAL A 266 3.33 -3.22 19.17
CA VAL A 266 3.72 -3.38 20.58
C VAL A 266 4.23 -4.80 20.83
N LYS A 267 3.53 -5.81 20.31
CA LYS A 267 3.95 -7.21 20.42
C LYS A 267 5.34 -7.44 19.80
N LEU A 268 5.59 -6.84 18.64
CA LEU A 268 6.88 -6.92 17.95
C LEU A 268 8.03 -6.36 18.81
N TYR A 269 7.85 -5.14 19.33
CA TYR A 269 8.89 -4.53 20.15
C TYR A 269 9.14 -5.30 21.45
N ASP A 270 8.09 -5.85 22.06
CA ASP A 270 8.22 -6.70 23.25
C ASP A 270 8.96 -8.02 22.93
N GLU A 271 8.66 -8.67 21.80
CA GLU A 271 9.37 -9.90 21.39
C GLU A 271 10.84 -9.65 21.05
N ILE A 272 11.17 -8.56 20.32
CA ILE A 272 12.55 -8.16 20.05
C ILE A 272 13.29 -7.87 21.36
N PHE A 273 12.65 -7.10 22.25
CA PHE A 273 13.24 -6.73 23.54
C PHE A 273 13.53 -7.97 24.38
N ARG A 274 12.54 -8.87 24.52
CA ARG A 274 12.71 -10.11 25.27
C ARG A 274 13.81 -10.99 24.68
N LYS A 275 13.87 -11.15 23.36
CA LYS A 275 14.91 -11.99 22.73
C LYS A 275 16.31 -11.40 22.84
N THR A 276 16.44 -10.08 22.85
CA THR A 276 17.74 -9.41 22.91
C THR A 276 18.24 -9.25 24.36
N MET A 277 17.34 -8.96 25.31
CA MET A 277 17.68 -8.63 26.69
C MET A 277 17.33 -9.72 27.71
N ALA A 278 16.21 -10.43 27.53
CA ALA A 278 15.69 -11.35 28.56
C ALA A 278 16.38 -12.72 28.58
N ASP A 279 17.02 -13.14 27.49
CA ASP A 279 17.69 -14.45 27.41
C ASP A 279 19.05 -14.48 28.13
N GLY A 280 19.57 -13.35 28.66
CA GLY A 280 20.82 -13.29 29.43
C GLY A 280 22.09 -13.75 28.68
N LYS A 281 21.96 -14.15 27.40
CA LYS A 281 23.04 -14.69 26.54
C LYS A 281 23.96 -13.62 25.98
N LEU A 282 23.47 -12.38 25.85
CA LEU A 282 24.31 -11.21 25.63
C LEU A 282 24.90 -10.82 26.99
N HIS A 283 25.92 -11.57 27.42
CA HIS A 283 26.82 -11.10 28.47
C HIS A 283 27.59 -9.90 27.90
N ILE A 284 26.98 -8.71 27.93
CA ILE A 284 27.78 -7.50 28.04
C ILE A 284 28.52 -7.69 29.36
N ASP A 285 29.83 -7.93 29.27
CA ASP A 285 30.68 -8.24 30.43
C ASP A 285 30.31 -7.30 31.59
N ALA A 286 30.14 -7.82 32.81
CA ALA A 286 29.64 -7.04 33.93
C ALA A 286 30.50 -5.78 34.19
N MET A 287 31.80 -5.87 33.84
CA MET A 287 32.72 -4.74 33.84
C MET A 287 32.35 -3.66 32.81
N SER A 288 31.87 -4.04 31.62
CA SER A 288 31.46 -3.10 30.58
C SER A 288 30.15 -2.37 30.93
N VAL A 289 29.27 -2.98 31.72
CA VAL A 289 28.04 -2.34 32.20
C VAL A 289 28.35 -1.32 33.31
N GLU A 290 29.21 -1.67 34.26
CA GLU A 290 29.70 -0.73 35.29
C GLU A 290 30.54 0.40 34.67
N GLU A 291 31.43 0.11 33.71
CA GLU A 291 32.21 1.11 32.99
C GLU A 291 31.35 2.05 32.11
N TYR A 292 30.22 1.56 31.55
CA TYR A 292 29.24 2.39 30.84
C TYR A 292 28.52 3.35 31.78
N HIS A 293 28.16 2.88 32.98
CA HIS A 293 27.54 3.72 34.01
C HIS A 293 28.51 4.73 34.64
N GLU A 294 29.82 4.46 34.59
CA GLU A 294 30.88 5.35 35.08
C GLU A 294 31.49 6.28 34.00
N GLU A 295 30.97 6.28 32.76
CA GLU A 295 31.49 7.04 31.60
C GLU A 295 32.96 6.75 31.21
N LYS A 296 33.53 5.63 31.67
CA LYS A 296 34.96 5.28 31.46
C LYS A 296 35.24 4.49 30.17
N ILE A 297 34.21 4.11 29.43
CA ILE A 297 34.35 3.35 28.18
C ILE A 297 35.09 4.17 27.12
N ASP A 298 34.80 5.46 27.03
CA ASP A 298 35.42 6.34 26.04
C ASP A 298 36.93 6.48 26.30
N ASP A 299 37.33 6.64 27.57
CA ASP A 299 38.74 6.68 27.98
C ASP A 299 39.48 5.38 27.64
N ARG A 300 38.84 4.22 27.87
CA ARG A 300 39.41 2.90 27.55
C ARG A 300 39.52 2.69 26.03
N LEU A 301 38.52 3.14 25.26
CA LEU A 301 38.57 3.11 23.81
C LEU A 301 39.72 3.97 23.28
N ASP A 302 39.88 5.17 23.81
CA ASP A 302 40.97 6.08 23.48
C ASP A 302 42.34 5.48 23.84
N GLU A 303 42.48 4.82 24.99
CA GLU A 303 43.70 4.09 25.34
C GLU A 303 44.02 2.95 24.37
N ILE A 304 43.01 2.19 23.93
CA ILE A 304 43.17 1.11 22.96
C ILE A 304 43.56 1.67 21.58
N LEU A 305 42.93 2.76 21.15
CA LEU A 305 43.25 3.45 19.90
C LEU A 305 44.67 4.05 19.95
N LEU A 306 45.10 4.58 21.10
CA LEU A 306 46.48 5.03 21.32
C LEU A 306 47.47 3.88 21.27
N LYS A 307 47.15 2.72 21.86
CA LYS A 307 47.96 1.49 21.75
C LYS A 307 48.05 1.01 20.30
N MET A 308 46.96 0.99 19.56
CA MET A 308 46.97 0.67 18.12
C MET A 308 47.81 1.66 17.30
N LYS A 309 47.72 2.96 17.61
CA LYS A 309 48.54 3.99 16.97
C LYS A 309 50.04 3.84 17.32
N SER A 310 50.36 3.37 18.51
CA SER A 310 51.76 3.10 18.92
C SER A 310 52.38 1.89 18.22
N LEU A 311 51.54 0.98 17.72
CA LEU A 311 51.93 -0.18 16.91
C LEU A 311 52.17 0.16 15.43
N ASP A 312 52.10 1.44 15.04
CA ASP A 312 52.33 1.90 13.67
C ASP A 312 53.74 1.49 13.20
N ILE A 313 53.79 0.75 12.09
CA ILE A 313 54.96 0.04 11.53
C ILE A 313 56.09 1.01 11.14
N LYS A 314 55.84 2.32 11.18
CA LYS A 314 56.85 3.37 10.96
C LYS A 314 57.83 3.55 12.13
N ASN A 315 57.60 2.92 13.28
CA ASN A 315 58.51 2.91 14.43
C ASN A 315 59.39 1.63 14.51
N LEU A 316 59.51 0.88 13.40
CA LEU A 316 60.44 -0.24 13.25
C LEU A 316 61.70 0.16 12.47
#